data_AF-A0A1N7KFL5-F1
#
_entry.id   AF-A0A1N7KFL5-F1
#
_cell.length_a   1.000
_cell.length_b   1.000
_cell.length_c   1.000
_cell.angle_alpha   90.00
_cell.angle_beta   90.00
_cell.angle_gamma   90.00
#
_symmetry.space_group_name_H-M   'P 1'
#
loop_
_entity.id
_entity.type
_entity.pdbx_description
1 polymer ?
#
loop_
_entity_poly.entity_id
_entity_poly.type
_entity_poly.pdbx_seq_one_letter_code
_entity_poly.pdbx_strand_id
1 'polypeptide(L)'
;MTSTKSVYKQFKVLKTFYSFFAPASLTLTVVCWAVIYFSGLAAFGLLFWLKVLTLGLIYFFVNEDISRHFYYFQNLGYSRKQLWAWSLGFDFGLFIIGYLIILWIG
;
A
#
# COMPACT_ATOMS: atom_id res chain seq x y z
N MET A 1 -29.47 -7.80 -18.38
CA MET A 1 -29.24 -8.27 -17.01
C MET A 1 -27.79 -8.75 -16.86
N THR A 2 -26.79 -7.86 -16.90
CA THR A 2 -25.37 -8.23 -16.74
C THR A 2 -24.51 -6.99 -16.45
N SER A 3 -24.38 -6.55 -15.18
CA SER A 3 -23.30 -5.58 -14.87
C SER A 3 -22.89 -5.43 -13.39
N THR A 4 -23.66 -5.92 -12.41
CA THR A 4 -23.34 -5.67 -10.98
C THR A 4 -22.52 -6.77 -10.31
N LYS A 5 -22.43 -7.98 -10.89
CA LYS A 5 -21.62 -9.09 -10.33
C LYS A 5 -20.10 -8.90 -10.49
N SER A 6 -19.66 -7.92 -11.28
CA SER A 6 -18.25 -7.67 -11.62
C SER A 6 -17.49 -6.92 -10.53
N VAL A 7 -18.04 -5.81 -10.03
CA VAL A 7 -17.34 -4.89 -9.11
C VAL A 7 -17.04 -5.54 -7.76
N TYR A 8 -17.98 -6.31 -7.20
CA TYR A 8 -17.75 -7.05 -5.95
C TYR A 8 -16.60 -8.06 -6.08
N LYS A 9 -16.50 -8.71 -7.24
CA LYS A 9 -15.41 -9.66 -7.52
C LYS A 9 -14.08 -8.94 -7.63
N GLN A 10 -14.05 -7.77 -8.28
CA GLN A 10 -12.87 -6.90 -8.37
C GLN A 10 -12.39 -6.43 -6.99
N PHE A 11 -13.33 -6.00 -6.13
CA PHE A 11 -13.02 -5.57 -4.76
C PHE A 11 -12.49 -6.72 -3.90
N LYS A 12 -13.06 -7.92 -4.03
CA LYS A 12 -12.59 -9.12 -3.32
C LYS A 12 -11.16 -9.48 -3.72
N VAL A 13 -10.86 -9.39 -5.01
CA VAL A 13 -9.53 -9.71 -5.55
C VAL A 13 -8.49 -8.66 -5.12
N LEU A 14 -8.84 -7.37 -5.18
CA LEU A 14 -8.03 -6.28 -4.62
C LEU A 14 -7.77 -6.49 -3.12
N LYS A 15 -8.81 -6.87 -2.36
CA LYS A 15 -8.69 -7.15 -0.93
C LYS A 15 -7.77 -8.34 -0.65
N THR A 16 -7.86 -9.43 -1.41
CA THR A 16 -6.97 -10.59 -1.26
C THR A 16 -5.53 -10.21 -1.56
N PHE A 17 -5.28 -9.44 -2.62
CA PHE A 17 -3.94 -8.91 -2.94
C PHE A 17 -3.41 -8.00 -1.83
N TYR A 18 -4.25 -7.09 -1.34
CA TYR A 18 -3.93 -6.15 -0.25
C TYR A 18 -3.57 -6.90 1.04
N SER A 19 -4.29 -7.98 1.37
CA SER A 19 -4.06 -8.75 2.59
C SER A 19 -2.67 -9.38 2.70
N PHE A 20 -1.97 -9.62 1.58
CA PHE A 20 -0.61 -10.20 1.61
C PHE A 20 0.45 -9.22 2.09
N PHE A 21 0.29 -7.92 1.83
CA PHE A 21 1.29 -6.91 2.19
C PHE A 21 0.81 -5.91 3.24
N ALA A 22 -0.51 -5.76 3.42
CA ALA A 22 -1.13 -4.85 4.38
C ALA A 22 -0.63 -4.99 5.82
N PRO A 23 -0.47 -6.19 6.43
CA PRO A 23 0.01 -6.28 7.80
C PRO A 23 1.45 -5.76 7.93
N ALA A 24 2.32 -6.05 6.95
CA ALA A 24 3.68 -5.55 6.93
C ALA A 24 3.74 -4.03 6.74
N SER A 25 2.95 -3.47 5.80
CA SER A 25 3.00 -2.03 5.54
C SER A 25 2.32 -1.19 6.64
N LEU A 26 1.22 -1.69 7.22
CA LEU A 26 0.50 -1.03 8.30
C LEU A 26 1.32 -1.01 9.59
N THR A 27 1.96 -2.12 9.97
CA THR A 27 2.84 -2.17 11.15
C THR A 27 3.98 -1.17 11.00
N LEU A 28 4.60 -1.09 9.83
CA LEU A 28 5.64 -0.11 9.53
C LEU A 28 5.13 1.33 9.62
N THR A 29 3.90 1.59 9.16
CA THR A 29 3.27 2.91 9.23
C THR A 29 3.01 3.33 10.68
N VAL A 30 2.50 2.43 11.51
CA VAL A 30 2.29 2.67 12.95
C VAL A 30 3.61 2.93 13.68
N VAL A 31 4.66 2.14 13.37
CA VAL A 31 6.00 2.35 13.92
C VAL A 31 6.55 3.73 13.52
N CYS A 32 6.40 4.13 12.25
CA CYS A 32 6.85 5.44 11.80
C CYS A 32 6.12 6.58 12.55
N TRP A 33 4.79 6.47 12.73
CA TRP A 33 4.03 7.47 13.49
C TRP A 33 4.48 7.56 14.95
N ALA A 34 4.75 6.42 15.60
CA ALA A 34 5.29 6.42 16.96
C ALA A 34 6.64 7.14 17.01
N VAL A 35 7.56 6.86 16.08
CA VAL A 35 8.88 7.52 16.02
C VAL A 35 8.74 9.03 15.80
N ILE A 36 7.83 9.47 14.92
CA ILE A 36 7.56 10.90 14.68
C ILE A 36 7.03 11.59 15.94
N TYR A 37 6.14 10.93 16.69
CA TYR A 37 5.59 11.48 17.92
C TYR A 37 6.68 11.74 18.97
N PHE A 38 7.69 10.87 19.08
CA PHE A 38 8.79 11.04 20.04
C PHE A 38 9.94 11.92 19.53
N SER A 39 10.26 11.85 18.24
CA SER A 39 11.45 12.51 17.65
C SER A 39 11.14 13.84 16.95
N GLY A 40 9.86 14.17 16.79
CA GLY A 40 9.38 15.34 16.08
C GLY A 40 9.65 15.32 14.57
N LEU A 41 9.57 16.49 13.95
CA LEU A 41 9.64 16.70 12.50
C LEU A 41 10.99 16.31 11.87
N ALA A 42 12.07 16.30 12.67
CA ALA A 42 13.41 15.96 12.19
C ALA A 42 13.51 14.51 11.68
N ALA A 43 12.70 13.60 12.23
CA ALA A 43 12.67 12.20 11.79
C ALA A 43 11.93 11.99 10.46
N PHE A 44 11.16 12.97 9.97
CA PHE A 44 10.34 12.83 8.77
C PHE A 44 11.17 12.47 7.54
N GLY A 45 12.29 13.15 7.31
CA GLY A 45 13.13 12.89 6.13
C GLY A 45 13.65 11.45 6.08
N LEU A 46 14.11 10.92 7.22
CA LEU A 46 14.63 9.55 7.31
C LEU A 46 13.50 8.52 7.17
N LEU A 47 12.36 8.75 7.81
CA LEU A 47 11.20 7.86 7.74
C LEU A 47 10.54 7.86 6.36
N PHE A 48 10.56 8.99 5.65
CA PHE A 48 10.10 9.09 4.28
C PHE A 48 10.91 8.15 3.37
N TRP A 49 12.24 8.20 3.44
CA TRP A 49 13.09 7.32 2.66
C TRP A 49 12.95 5.84 3.09
N LEU A 50 12.82 5.57 4.39
CA LEU A 50 12.52 4.22 4.88
C LEU A 50 11.21 3.67 4.28
N LYS A 51 10.17 4.50 4.21
CA LYS A 51 8.86 4.14 3.63
C LYS A 51 8.97 3.86 2.13
N VAL A 52 9.70 4.69 1.38
CA VAL A 52 9.94 4.48 -0.05
C VAL A 52 10.71 3.19 -0.30
N LEU A 53 11.77 2.92 0.48
CA LEU A 53 12.56 1.70 0.36
C LEU A 53 11.73 0.44 0.67
N THR A 54 10.94 0.47 1.74
CA THR A 54 10.09 -0.68 2.11
C THR A 54 8.99 -0.93 1.09
N LEU A 55 8.38 0.11 0.51
CA LEU A 55 7.44 -0.03 -0.61
C LEU A 55 8.10 -0.65 -1.85
N GLY A 56 9.34 -0.25 -2.18
CA GLY A 56 10.11 -0.85 -3.26
C GLY A 56 10.46 -2.32 -3.01
N LEU A 57 10.78 -2.67 -1.76
CA LEU A 57 11.13 -4.03 -1.36
C LEU A 57 9.90 -4.95 -1.37
N ILE A 58 8.76 -4.45 -0.89
CA ILE A 58 7.45 -5.10 -1.02
C ILE A 58 7.11 -5.30 -2.49
N TYR A 59 7.30 -4.26 -3.32
CA TYR A 59 7.11 -4.36 -4.77
C TYR A 59 7.92 -5.50 -5.36
N PHE A 60 9.21 -5.57 -5.05
CA PHE A 60 10.10 -6.60 -5.57
C PHE A 60 9.66 -8.02 -5.16
N PHE A 61 9.47 -8.26 -3.86
CA PHE A 61 9.08 -9.57 -3.33
C PHE A 61 7.72 -10.04 -3.85
N VAL A 62 6.72 -9.18 -3.78
CA VAL A 62 5.34 -9.53 -4.15
C VAL A 62 5.19 -9.61 -5.67
N ASN A 63 5.97 -8.84 -6.45
CA ASN A 63 5.93 -8.94 -7.90
C ASN A 63 6.45 -10.29 -8.42
N GLU A 64 7.41 -10.90 -7.72
CA GLU A 64 7.91 -12.24 -8.03
C GLU A 64 6.85 -13.30 -7.71
N ASP A 65 6.23 -13.22 -6.53
CA ASP A 65 5.21 -14.17 -6.07
C ASP A 65 3.92 -14.09 -6.91
N ILE A 66 3.44 -12.88 -7.19
CA ILE A 66 2.19 -12.66 -7.94
C ILE A 66 2.39 -12.79 -9.45
N SER A 67 3.64 -12.87 -9.96
CA SER A 67 3.94 -13.11 -11.38
C SER A 67 3.12 -14.23 -12.00
N ARG A 68 2.90 -15.31 -11.24
CA ARG A 68 2.13 -16.48 -11.65
C ARG A 68 0.61 -16.26 -11.63
N HIS A 69 0.13 -15.35 -10.78
CA HIS A 69 -1.28 -15.00 -10.66
C HIS A 69 -1.72 -13.84 -11.56
N PHE A 70 -0.79 -13.08 -12.15
CA PHE A 70 -1.12 -11.95 -13.04
C PHE A 70 -1.93 -12.35 -14.28
N TYR A 71 -1.81 -13.60 -14.76
CA TYR A 71 -2.64 -14.10 -15.87
C TYR A 71 -4.14 -14.04 -15.55
N TYR A 72 -4.53 -14.24 -14.28
CA TYR A 72 -5.92 -14.12 -13.85
C TYR A 72 -6.41 -12.66 -13.87
N PHE A 73 -5.54 -11.72 -13.51
CA PHE A 73 -5.84 -10.30 -13.49
C PHE A 73 -5.86 -9.67 -14.88
N GLN A 74 -4.99 -10.13 -15.78
CA GLN A 74 -4.99 -9.72 -17.18
C GLN A 74 -6.25 -10.17 -17.90
N ASN A 75 -6.73 -11.40 -17.66
CA ASN A 75 -8.02 -11.88 -18.20
C ASN A 75 -9.22 -11.07 -17.69
N LEU A 76 -9.07 -10.34 -16.58
CA LEU A 76 -10.08 -9.45 -16.03
C LEU A 76 -9.94 -7.99 -16.53
N GLY A 77 -8.97 -7.70 -17.39
CA GLY A 77 -8.74 -6.37 -17.97
C GLY A 77 -7.90 -5.42 -17.11
N TYR A 78 -7.32 -5.90 -16.00
CA TYR A 78 -6.48 -5.06 -15.14
C TYR A 78 -5.00 -5.15 -15.54
N SER A 79 -4.37 -3.99 -15.74
CA SER A 79 -2.93 -3.94 -15.94
C SER A 79 -2.18 -4.08 -14.61
N ARG A 80 -1.05 -4.80 -14.63
CA ARG A 80 -0.15 -4.95 -13.48
C ARG A 80 0.22 -3.60 -12.84
N LYS A 81 0.47 -2.59 -13.69
CA LYS A 81 0.86 -1.24 -13.26
C LYS A 81 -0.26 -0.54 -12.49
N GLN A 82 -1.52 -0.69 -12.91
CA GLN A 82 -2.66 -0.08 -12.22
C GLN A 82 -2.87 -0.66 -10.82
N LEU A 83 -2.85 -2.00 -10.67
CA LEU A 83 -2.99 -2.64 -9.35
C LEU A 83 -1.94 -2.17 -8.35
N TRP A 84 -0.69 -2.07 -8.82
CA TRP A 84 0.43 -1.58 -8.03
C TRP A 84 0.32 -0.09 -7.72
N ALA A 85 -0.02 0.75 -8.69
CA ALA A 85 -0.18 2.19 -8.48
C ALA A 85 -1.28 2.50 -7.45
N TRP A 86 -2.41 1.80 -7.51
CA TRP A 86 -3.50 1.95 -6.53
C TRP A 86 -3.06 1.49 -5.13
N SER A 87 -2.43 0.33 -5.03
CA SER A 87 -2.03 -0.25 -3.74
C SER A 87 -0.94 0.56 -3.05
N LEU A 88 0.12 0.93 -3.78
CA LEU A 88 1.23 1.74 -3.27
C LEU A 88 0.78 3.17 -3.00
N GLY A 89 -0.04 3.76 -3.89
CA GLY A 89 -0.56 5.11 -3.71
C GLY A 89 -1.45 5.22 -2.48
N PHE A 90 -2.29 4.21 -2.22
CA PHE A 90 -3.12 4.18 -1.01
C PHE A 90 -2.29 4.07 0.26
N ASP A 91 -1.29 3.16 0.29
CA ASP A 91 -0.42 2.97 1.46
C ASP A 91 0.45 4.20 1.76
N PHE A 92 0.98 4.83 0.71
CA PHE A 92 1.75 6.06 0.83
C PHE A 92 0.88 7.24 1.25
N GLY A 93 -0.35 7.32 0.73
CA GLY A 93 -1.35 8.30 1.14
C GLY A 93 -1.69 8.18 2.63
N LEU A 94 -1.88 6.96 3.13
CA LEU A 94 -2.07 6.69 4.56
C LEU A 94 -0.93 7.24 5.41
N PHE A 95 0.33 7.00 5.00
CA PHE A 95 1.50 7.52 5.69
C PHE A 95 1.50 9.06 5.77
N ILE A 96 1.24 9.74 4.65
CA ILE A 96 1.17 11.21 4.58
C ILE A 96 0.02 11.74 5.45
N ILE A 97 -1.16 11.14 5.35
CA ILE A 97 -2.34 11.58 6.11
C ILE A 97 -2.06 11.52 7.61
N GLY A 98 -1.49 10.42 8.10
CA GLY A 98 -1.18 10.33 9.53
C GLY A 98 -0.07 11.27 9.97
N TYR A 99 0.91 11.55 9.11
CA TYR A 99 1.88 12.61 9.39
C TYR A 99 1.21 13.99 9.52
N LEU A 100 0.29 14.33 8.61
CA LEU A 100 -0.47 15.58 8.68
C LEU A 100 -1.33 15.66 9.94
N ILE A 101 -1.95 14.55 10.36
CA ILE A 101 -2.73 14.49 11.60
C ILE A 101 -1.85 14.76 12.81
N ILE A 102 -0.66 14.14 12.89
CA ILE A 102 0.27 14.36 14.00
C ILE A 102 0.74 15.82 14.03
N LEU A 103 1.03 16.42 12.87
CA LEU A 103 1.42 17.82 12.75
C LEU A 103 0.30 18.79 13.13
N TRP A 104 -0.97 18.41 12.92
CA TRP A 104 -2.11 19.25 13.27
C TRP A 104 -2.46 19.16 14.76
N ILE A 105 -2.12 18.05 15.43
CA ILE A 105 -2.39 17.80 16.85
C ILE A 105 -1.27 18.30 17.78
N GLY A 106 -0.02 18.21 17.34
CA GLY A 106 1.17 18.64 18.10
C GLY A 106 1.52 20.10 17.87
#